data_AF-A0A0Q5W6J8-F1
#
_entry.id   AF-A0A0Q5W6J8-F1
#
_cell.length_a   1.000
_cell.length_b   1.000
_cell.length_c   1.000
_cell.angle_alpha   90.00
_cell.angle_beta   90.00
_cell.angle_gamma   90.00
#
_symmetry.space_group_name_H-M   'P 1'
#
loop_
_entity.id
_entity.type
_entity.pdbx_description
1 polymer ?
#
loop_
_entity_poly.entity_id
_entity_poly.type
_entity_poly.pdbx_seq_one_letter_code
_entity_poly.pdbx_strand_id
1 'polypeptide(L)'
;MNPKRRTALISRLANGIGYIATDFERFGGLFVQALLELPLDHRGLNLLGYPVAGVVDTTNGDGKVAVEYSDRKDYFSGDMDKARGDLAHALAGAPSAEKIFLLSGQPSRPQVAQEFERSMLDLPEMKGKTLYLWGAVEIATHLVDHLILSDSVVRRLSPYLPDLERIREEEAAGRMMPEPLPSWLPRDDIDRAIVERLRQKPVLAIGGVGGIGKTATLQAFAHRHQDDYEVRIWLDGDEIRRADDLQAVPLLRAGESRNIVGLMQTLRCLLVIDDAPANLDMTALERICGKGTHVLLTQRSTDTQSFNLPMLDRLQSSALLGLAPVKCPESVFDKVWGTVKGHPLTLSLILAAVREGATWDDILEDCDVIGDMEFGGRRLTDVLLERLRPSLTKELSVFAWSGLPVCDEDFLSFAIKPLGIRKLKGNSLTAPDRNRAVRLHDVVQASLDGSWCTNERAVELEHLLDTYFVEAVDFH
;
A
#
# COMPACT_ATOMS: atom_id res chain seq x y z
N MET A 1 9.14 -4.65 3.52
CA MET A 1 8.25 -5.17 4.60
C MET A 1 8.91 -4.91 5.95
N ASN A 2 8.15 -4.45 6.96
CA ASN A 2 8.67 -4.22 8.32
C ASN A 2 9.21 -5.54 8.96
N PRO A 3 10.36 -5.55 9.66
CA PRO A 3 10.92 -6.75 10.29
C PRO A 3 9.99 -7.47 11.28
N LYS A 4 9.24 -6.75 12.11
CA LYS A 4 8.28 -7.35 13.07
C LYS A 4 7.14 -8.06 12.34
N ARG A 5 6.63 -7.42 11.28
CA ARG A 5 5.58 -7.99 10.41
C ARG A 5 6.08 -9.24 9.70
N ARG A 6 7.29 -9.20 9.13
CA ARG A 6 7.93 -10.37 8.51
C ARG A 6 7.97 -11.55 9.46
N THR A 7 8.44 -11.36 10.69
CA THR A 7 8.51 -12.43 11.70
C THR A 7 7.12 -12.98 12.07
N ALA A 8 6.11 -12.12 12.19
CA ALA A 8 4.74 -12.55 12.46
C ALA A 8 4.16 -13.42 11.33
N LEU A 9 4.38 -13.02 10.07
CA LEU A 9 3.92 -13.78 8.89
C LEU A 9 4.61 -15.14 8.80
N ILE A 10 5.92 -15.20 9.04
CA ILE A 10 6.69 -16.45 9.07
C ILE A 10 6.13 -17.38 10.15
N SER A 11 5.91 -16.86 11.37
CA SER A 11 5.37 -17.68 12.45
C SER A 11 3.97 -18.22 12.14
N ARG A 12 3.11 -17.41 11.51
CA ARG A 12 1.76 -17.81 11.12
C ARG A 12 1.79 -18.93 10.08
N LEU A 13 2.55 -18.74 9.00
CA LEU A 13 2.66 -19.75 7.95
C LEU A 13 3.36 -21.03 8.44
N ALA A 14 4.38 -20.92 9.28
CA ALA A 14 5.06 -22.09 9.86
C ALA A 14 4.09 -22.93 10.71
N ASN A 15 3.23 -22.30 11.51
CA ASN A 15 2.19 -23.00 12.24
C ASN A 15 1.21 -23.69 11.28
N GLY A 16 0.75 -23.00 10.24
CA GLY A 16 -0.14 -23.55 9.23
C GLY A 16 0.45 -24.78 8.51
N ILE A 17 1.74 -24.72 8.16
CA ILE A 17 2.48 -25.82 7.54
C ILE A 17 2.48 -27.07 8.43
N GLY A 18 2.63 -26.90 9.74
CA GLY A 18 2.56 -27.99 10.71
C GLY A 18 1.22 -28.74 10.77
N TYR A 19 0.14 -28.13 10.28
CA TYR A 19 -1.20 -28.72 10.24
C TYR A 19 -1.58 -29.39 8.91
N ILE A 20 -0.74 -29.29 7.86
CA ILE A 20 -1.03 -29.89 6.54
C ILE A 20 -1.08 -31.43 6.62
N ALA A 21 -0.30 -32.02 7.54
CA ALA A 21 -0.27 -33.46 7.81
C ALA A 21 -0.05 -34.31 6.55
N THR A 22 -0.96 -35.24 6.23
CA THR A 22 -0.79 -36.23 5.15
C THR A 22 -0.71 -35.62 3.75
N ASP A 23 -1.21 -34.39 3.55
CA ASP A 23 -1.09 -33.70 2.27
C ASP A 23 0.23 -32.90 2.13
N PHE A 24 1.13 -32.98 3.12
CA PHE A 24 2.37 -32.20 3.13
C PHE A 24 3.27 -32.51 1.94
N GLU A 25 3.31 -33.77 1.48
CA GLU A 25 4.10 -34.15 0.32
C GLU A 25 3.63 -33.44 -0.96
N ARG A 26 2.31 -33.36 -1.18
CA ARG A 26 1.73 -32.65 -2.33
C ARG A 26 2.01 -31.16 -2.26
N PHE A 27 1.85 -30.58 -1.06
CA PHE A 27 2.19 -29.19 -0.81
C PHE A 27 3.68 -28.91 -1.08
N GLY A 28 4.57 -29.76 -0.54
CA GLY A 28 6.01 -29.65 -0.69
C GLY A 28 6.44 -29.70 -2.16
N GLY A 29 5.88 -30.62 -2.94
CA GLY A 29 6.14 -30.69 -4.38
C GLY A 29 5.76 -29.41 -5.11
N LEU A 30 4.56 -28.88 -4.86
CA LEU A 30 4.11 -27.62 -5.45
C LEU A 30 4.96 -26.42 -5.00
N PHE A 31 5.44 -26.42 -3.76
CA PHE A 31 6.30 -25.38 -3.21
C PHE A 31 7.69 -25.38 -3.86
N VAL A 32 8.36 -26.54 -3.95
CA VAL A 32 9.70 -26.63 -4.56
C VAL A 32 9.64 -26.31 -6.05
N GLN A 33 8.58 -26.74 -6.74
CA GLN A 33 8.38 -26.38 -8.15
C GLN A 33 8.25 -24.86 -8.33
N ALA A 34 7.51 -24.19 -7.44
CA ALA A 34 7.38 -22.73 -7.46
C ALA A 34 8.70 -22.03 -7.12
N LEU A 35 9.49 -22.58 -6.19
CA LEU A 35 10.76 -22.01 -5.76
C LEU A 35 11.87 -22.13 -6.81
N LEU A 36 11.93 -23.26 -7.51
CA LEU A 36 12.97 -23.54 -8.51
C LEU A 36 12.61 -23.05 -9.91
N GLU A 37 11.35 -22.64 -10.14
CA GLU A 37 10.81 -22.27 -11.46
C GLU A 37 11.04 -23.34 -12.55
N LEU A 38 11.17 -24.60 -12.14
CA LEU A 38 11.44 -25.73 -13.02
C LEU A 38 10.33 -26.77 -12.92
N PRO A 39 9.96 -27.44 -14.04
CA PRO A 39 9.10 -28.61 -13.98
C PRO A 39 9.81 -29.72 -13.19
N LEU A 40 9.07 -30.32 -12.25
CA LEU A 40 9.53 -31.43 -11.42
C LEU A 40 8.67 -32.65 -11.73
N ASP A 41 9.31 -33.81 -11.82
CA ASP A 41 8.62 -35.09 -12.02
C ASP A 41 8.24 -35.65 -10.65
N HIS A 42 6.95 -35.55 -10.34
CA HIS A 42 6.37 -36.02 -9.09
C HIS A 42 5.95 -37.50 -9.23
N ARG A 43 6.80 -38.38 -8.71
CA ARG A 43 6.71 -39.86 -8.55
C ARG A 43 6.76 -40.77 -9.79
N GLY A 44 7.57 -41.82 -9.62
CA GLY A 44 7.62 -43.04 -10.43
C GLY A 44 6.39 -43.91 -10.24
N LEU A 45 5.33 -43.59 -10.97
CA LEU A 45 4.21 -44.50 -11.21
C LEU A 45 4.58 -45.39 -12.40
N ASN A 46 4.40 -46.70 -12.27
CA ASN A 46 4.42 -47.55 -13.46
C ASN A 46 3.19 -47.24 -14.34
N LEU A 47 3.15 -47.76 -15.57
CA LEU A 47 2.03 -47.58 -16.53
C LEU A 47 0.64 -47.97 -15.97
N LEU A 48 0.58 -48.62 -14.79
CA LEU A 48 -0.63 -49.06 -14.11
C LEU A 48 -0.98 -48.19 -12.87
N GLY A 49 -0.22 -47.14 -12.58
CA GLY A 49 -0.52 -46.21 -11.49
C GLY A 49 -0.11 -46.69 -10.09
N TYR A 50 0.77 -47.69 -9.99
CA TYR A 50 1.30 -48.14 -8.69
C TYR A 50 2.64 -47.45 -8.37
N PRO A 51 2.91 -47.10 -7.10
CA PRO A 51 4.21 -46.60 -6.66
C PRO A 51 5.30 -47.65 -6.92
N VAL A 52 6.39 -47.27 -7.57
CA VAL A 52 7.60 -48.10 -7.70
C VAL A 52 8.48 -47.89 -6.47
N ALA A 53 8.74 -48.95 -5.70
CA ALA A 53 9.62 -48.89 -4.53
C ALA A 53 11.08 -48.55 -4.93
N GLY A 54 11.71 -47.63 -4.21
CA GLY A 54 13.13 -47.24 -4.40
C GLY A 54 13.36 -46.01 -5.29
N VAL A 55 12.34 -45.19 -5.53
CA VAL A 55 12.43 -43.95 -6.32
C VAL A 55 12.26 -42.75 -5.40
N VAL A 56 13.17 -41.77 -5.48
CA VAL A 56 13.10 -40.47 -4.77
C VAL A 56 11.74 -39.82 -5.01
N ASP A 57 11.17 -39.18 -3.98
CA ASP A 57 9.81 -38.61 -4.07
C ASP A 57 9.65 -37.63 -5.24
N THR A 58 10.67 -36.80 -5.51
CA THR A 58 10.70 -35.89 -6.65
C THR A 58 12.11 -35.67 -7.18
N THR A 59 12.24 -35.65 -8.51
CA THR A 59 13.46 -35.22 -9.21
C THR A 59 13.13 -34.24 -10.34
N ASN A 60 14.11 -33.47 -10.80
CA ASN A 60 13.95 -32.67 -12.02
C ASN A 60 14.40 -33.48 -13.26
N GLY A 61 13.99 -33.05 -14.46
CA GLY A 61 14.26 -33.80 -15.71
C GLY A 61 15.73 -34.08 -16.01
N ASP A 62 16.66 -33.27 -15.48
CA ASP A 62 18.11 -33.48 -15.62
C ASP A 62 18.74 -34.29 -14.47
N GLY A 63 17.94 -34.76 -13.50
CA GLY A 63 18.40 -35.55 -12.35
C GLY A 63 19.39 -34.84 -11.41
N LYS A 64 19.44 -33.50 -11.45
CA LYS A 64 20.32 -32.64 -10.65
C LYS A 64 19.70 -32.20 -9.34
N VAL A 65 18.39 -32.35 -9.18
CA VAL A 65 17.66 -32.03 -7.97
C VAL A 65 16.97 -33.29 -7.46
N ALA A 66 17.13 -33.57 -6.18
CA ALA A 66 16.42 -34.61 -5.46
C ALA A 66 15.68 -33.99 -4.28
N VAL A 67 14.45 -34.42 -4.05
CA VAL A 67 13.62 -33.92 -2.94
C VAL A 67 12.95 -35.09 -2.24
N GLU A 68 13.00 -35.08 -0.92
CA GLU A 68 12.27 -36.00 -0.02
C GLU A 68 11.39 -35.18 0.91
N TYR A 69 10.19 -35.68 1.20
CA TYR A 69 9.22 -34.99 2.05
C TYR A 69 8.82 -35.85 3.26
N SER A 70 8.60 -35.21 4.41
CA SER A 70 8.11 -35.93 5.58
C SER A 70 7.11 -35.15 6.44
N ASP A 71 6.01 -35.80 6.76
CA ASP A 71 5.01 -35.34 7.73
C ASP A 71 5.25 -35.87 9.16
N ARG A 72 6.35 -36.62 9.38
CA ARG A 72 6.65 -37.24 10.68
C ARG A 72 6.87 -36.20 11.77
N LYS A 73 6.13 -36.34 12.88
CA LYS A 73 6.20 -35.44 14.04
C LYS A 73 7.56 -35.43 14.73
N ASP A 74 8.30 -36.53 14.64
CA ASP A 74 9.59 -36.73 15.26
C ASP A 74 10.78 -36.53 14.31
N TYR A 75 10.56 -35.91 13.14
CA TYR A 75 11.60 -35.73 12.10
C TYR A 75 12.90 -35.11 12.61
N PHE A 76 12.79 -34.09 13.45
CA PHE A 76 13.92 -33.38 14.08
C PHE A 76 14.20 -33.84 15.52
N SER A 77 13.87 -35.09 15.86
CA SER A 77 14.10 -35.68 17.19
C SER A 77 15.24 -36.70 17.18
N GLY A 78 15.81 -36.94 18.37
CA GLY A 78 16.87 -37.93 18.56
C GLY A 78 18.07 -37.67 17.65
N ASP A 79 18.60 -38.74 17.07
CA ASP A 79 19.75 -38.73 16.15
C ASP A 79 19.37 -38.43 14.68
N MET A 80 18.14 -37.96 14.45
CA MET A 80 17.58 -37.66 13.13
C MET A 80 17.59 -38.87 12.17
N ASP A 81 17.30 -40.06 12.68
CA ASP A 81 17.32 -41.32 11.91
C ASP A 81 16.47 -41.25 10.63
N LYS A 82 15.30 -40.59 10.69
CA LYS A 82 14.44 -40.41 9.51
C LYS A 82 15.11 -39.55 8.45
N ALA A 83 15.67 -38.40 8.82
CA ALA A 83 16.36 -37.52 7.86
C ALA A 83 17.61 -38.20 7.26
N ARG A 84 18.33 -38.99 8.05
CA ARG A 84 19.44 -39.82 7.55
C ARG A 84 18.97 -40.86 6.53
N GLY A 85 17.84 -41.51 6.81
CA GLY A 85 17.19 -42.45 5.90
C GLY A 85 16.77 -41.78 4.58
N ASP A 86 16.17 -40.59 4.66
CA ASP A 86 15.74 -39.83 3.48
C ASP A 86 16.93 -39.37 2.65
N LEU A 87 18.01 -38.89 3.28
CA LEU A 87 19.24 -38.55 2.58
C LEU A 87 19.84 -39.76 1.85
N ALA A 88 19.90 -40.91 2.53
CA ALA A 88 20.42 -42.14 1.93
C ALA A 88 19.55 -42.59 0.75
N HIS A 89 18.22 -42.44 0.85
CA HIS A 89 17.27 -42.73 -0.22
C HIS A 89 17.47 -41.78 -1.41
N ALA A 90 17.58 -40.48 -1.17
CA ALA A 90 17.83 -39.47 -2.20
C ALA A 90 19.16 -39.73 -2.93
N LEU A 91 20.24 -40.04 -2.20
CA LEU A 91 21.55 -40.35 -2.78
C LEU A 91 21.55 -41.64 -3.60
N ALA A 92 20.78 -42.64 -3.16
CA ALA A 92 20.65 -43.91 -3.88
C ALA A 92 19.81 -43.78 -5.15
N GLY A 93 18.68 -43.06 -5.08
CA GLY A 93 17.75 -42.93 -6.20
C GLY A 93 18.12 -41.81 -7.19
N ALA A 94 18.91 -40.81 -6.78
CA ALA A 94 19.36 -39.71 -7.63
C ALA A 94 20.86 -39.38 -7.38
N PRO A 95 21.79 -40.29 -7.75
CA PRO A 95 23.22 -40.12 -7.46
C PRO A 95 23.86 -38.91 -8.15
N SER A 96 23.28 -38.44 -9.26
CA SER A 96 23.69 -37.23 -9.98
C SER A 96 23.21 -35.92 -9.34
N ALA A 97 22.36 -35.96 -8.32
CA ALA A 97 21.78 -34.77 -7.73
C ALA A 97 22.86 -33.85 -7.13
N GLU A 98 22.88 -32.60 -7.56
CA GLU A 98 23.75 -31.54 -7.02
C GLU A 98 23.06 -30.83 -5.84
N LYS A 99 21.73 -30.76 -5.85
CA LYS A 99 20.91 -30.16 -4.79
C LYS A 99 19.95 -31.20 -4.22
N ILE A 100 20.02 -31.40 -2.91
CA ILE A 100 19.17 -32.35 -2.18
C ILE A 100 18.33 -31.56 -1.18
N PHE A 101 17.02 -31.67 -1.27
CA PHE A 101 16.07 -31.04 -0.36
C PHE A 101 15.44 -32.09 0.54
N LEU A 102 15.55 -31.90 1.84
CA LEU A 102 14.85 -32.69 2.85
C LEU A 102 13.84 -31.76 3.52
N LEU A 103 12.56 -31.92 3.17
CA LEU A 103 11.51 -31.04 3.64
C LEU A 103 10.67 -31.73 4.71
N SER A 104 10.38 -31.01 5.79
CA SER A 104 9.47 -31.49 6.83
C SER A 104 8.41 -30.46 7.17
N GLY A 105 7.19 -30.94 7.43
CA GLY A 105 6.10 -30.12 7.96
C GLY A 105 6.32 -29.70 9.41
N GLN A 106 7.33 -30.25 10.10
CA GLN A 106 7.63 -29.90 11.49
C GLN A 106 8.59 -28.70 11.57
N PRO A 107 8.53 -27.88 12.63
CA PRO A 107 9.53 -26.86 12.88
C PRO A 107 10.90 -27.49 13.14
N SER A 108 11.94 -26.94 12.52
CA SER A 108 13.32 -27.36 12.74
C SER A 108 13.77 -27.07 14.17
N ARG A 109 14.71 -27.86 14.69
CA ARG A 109 15.46 -27.56 15.92
C ARG A 109 16.84 -27.05 15.51
N PRO A 110 17.14 -25.74 15.56
CA PRO A 110 18.28 -25.16 14.86
C PRO A 110 19.63 -25.82 15.20
N GLN A 111 19.88 -26.11 16.48
CA GLN A 111 21.13 -26.76 16.91
C GLN A 111 21.25 -28.18 16.35
N VAL A 112 20.20 -28.99 16.48
CA VAL A 112 20.16 -30.38 16.00
C VAL A 112 20.29 -30.43 14.48
N ALA A 113 19.57 -29.55 13.77
CA ALA A 113 19.62 -29.47 12.31
C ALA A 113 21.01 -29.06 11.81
N GLN A 114 21.65 -28.06 12.43
CA GLN A 114 23.00 -27.62 12.05
C GLN A 114 24.07 -28.69 12.31
N GLU A 115 23.98 -29.40 13.44
CA GLU A 115 24.88 -30.51 13.75
C GLU A 115 24.70 -31.65 12.74
N PHE A 116 23.46 -31.99 12.42
CA PHE A 116 23.14 -32.98 11.39
C PHE A 116 23.69 -32.58 10.01
N GLU A 117 23.38 -31.37 9.52
CA GLU A 117 23.87 -30.88 8.23
C GLU A 117 25.39 -30.94 8.15
N ARG A 118 26.09 -30.45 9.18
CA ARG A 118 27.56 -30.51 9.23
C ARG A 118 28.06 -31.95 9.14
N SER A 119 27.48 -32.85 9.92
CA SER A 119 27.89 -34.27 9.90
C SER A 119 27.60 -34.97 8.57
N MET A 120 26.54 -34.56 7.85
CA MET A 120 26.18 -35.17 6.57
C MET A 120 27.03 -34.62 5.43
N LEU A 121 27.38 -33.34 5.47
CA LEU A 121 28.24 -32.71 4.45
C LEU A 121 29.68 -33.24 4.47
N ASP A 122 30.13 -33.80 5.60
CA ASP A 122 31.45 -34.47 5.71
C ASP A 122 31.49 -35.86 5.04
N LEU A 123 30.33 -36.41 4.62
CA LEU A 123 30.26 -37.71 3.96
C LEU A 123 30.87 -37.66 2.54
N PRO A 124 31.67 -38.65 2.13
CA PRO A 124 32.23 -38.71 0.77
C PRO A 124 31.18 -38.61 -0.34
N GLU A 125 30.00 -39.20 -0.14
CA GLU A 125 28.89 -39.21 -1.08
C GLU A 125 28.25 -37.82 -1.28
N MET A 126 28.44 -36.91 -0.32
CA MET A 126 27.96 -35.53 -0.36
C MET A 126 28.95 -34.56 -1.01
N LYS A 127 30.14 -35.02 -1.42
CA LYS A 127 31.16 -34.18 -2.04
C LYS A 127 30.62 -33.48 -3.30
N GLY A 128 30.59 -32.14 -3.25
CA GLY A 128 30.10 -31.31 -4.36
C GLY A 128 28.58 -31.19 -4.44
N LYS A 129 27.84 -31.71 -3.46
CA LYS A 129 26.38 -31.58 -3.34
C LYS A 129 26.02 -30.54 -2.27
N THR A 130 24.81 -29.99 -2.36
CA THR A 130 24.24 -29.09 -1.35
C THR A 130 23.04 -29.74 -0.71
N LEU A 131 23.00 -29.73 0.62
CA LEU A 131 21.86 -30.18 1.41
C LEU A 131 21.04 -28.98 1.88
N TYR A 132 19.73 -29.03 1.65
CA TYR A 132 18.75 -28.09 2.18
C TYR A 132 17.83 -28.84 3.13
N LEU A 133 18.10 -28.74 4.44
CA LEU A 133 17.25 -29.34 5.47
C LEU A 133 16.27 -28.30 6.00
N TRP A 134 15.03 -28.34 5.55
CA TRP A 134 14.04 -27.30 5.86
C TRP A 134 12.86 -27.86 6.65
N GLY A 135 12.58 -27.22 7.78
CA GLY A 135 11.33 -27.39 8.50
C GLY A 135 10.31 -26.32 8.10
N ALA A 136 9.20 -26.29 8.84
CA ALA A 136 8.10 -25.36 8.61
C ALA A 136 8.53 -23.88 8.62
N VAL A 137 9.53 -23.51 9.42
CA VAL A 137 10.00 -22.11 9.55
C VAL A 137 10.78 -21.66 8.32
N GLU A 138 11.66 -22.51 7.79
CA GLU A 138 12.45 -22.23 6.60
C GLU A 138 11.55 -22.17 5.35
N ILE A 139 10.59 -23.10 5.23
CA ILE A 139 9.59 -23.08 4.17
C ILE A 139 8.75 -21.79 4.24
N ALA A 140 8.23 -21.45 5.42
CA ALA A 140 7.48 -20.21 5.63
C ALA A 140 8.30 -18.96 5.28
N THR A 141 9.59 -18.97 5.58
CA THR A 141 10.50 -17.86 5.23
C THR A 141 10.57 -17.64 3.73
N HIS A 142 10.79 -18.69 2.95
CA HIS A 142 10.83 -18.58 1.49
C HIS A 142 9.48 -18.18 0.88
N LEU A 143 8.36 -18.63 1.46
CA LEU A 143 7.03 -18.19 1.04
C LEU A 143 6.88 -16.68 1.19
N VAL A 144 7.19 -16.14 2.37
CA VAL A 144 7.05 -14.70 2.66
C VAL A 144 8.01 -13.85 1.82
N ASP A 145 9.26 -14.28 1.68
CA ASP A 145 10.29 -13.45 1.05
C ASP A 145 10.24 -13.46 -0.48
N HIS A 146 9.73 -14.54 -1.09
CA HIS A 146 9.85 -14.72 -2.54
C HIS A 146 8.52 -15.02 -3.25
N LEU A 147 7.57 -15.70 -2.60
CA LEU A 147 6.44 -16.30 -3.31
C LEU A 147 5.09 -15.65 -3.01
N ILE A 148 4.98 -14.88 -1.92
CA ILE A 148 3.70 -14.35 -1.43
C ILE A 148 3.03 -13.33 -2.36
N LEU A 149 3.79 -12.79 -3.31
CA LEU A 149 3.31 -11.82 -4.31
C LEU A 149 2.92 -12.47 -5.65
N SER A 150 3.14 -13.77 -5.82
CA SER A 150 2.82 -14.49 -7.06
C SER A 150 1.41 -15.09 -6.97
N ASP A 151 0.47 -14.53 -7.73
CA ASP A 151 -0.93 -14.98 -7.75
C ASP A 151 -1.07 -16.46 -8.17
N SER A 152 -0.25 -16.90 -9.12
CA SER A 152 -0.25 -18.29 -9.59
C SER A 152 0.19 -19.26 -8.50
N VAL A 153 1.19 -18.87 -7.70
CA VAL A 153 1.74 -19.69 -6.62
C VAL A 153 0.78 -19.70 -5.43
N VAL A 154 0.27 -18.54 -5.01
CA VAL A 154 -0.71 -18.46 -3.91
C VAL A 154 -1.92 -19.32 -4.24
N ARG A 155 -2.54 -19.17 -5.42
CA ARG A 155 -3.71 -19.98 -5.82
C ARG A 155 -3.45 -21.50 -5.79
N ARG A 156 -2.25 -21.94 -6.12
CA ARG A 156 -1.86 -23.36 -6.10
C ARG A 156 -1.66 -23.91 -4.69
N LEU A 157 -1.12 -23.10 -3.78
CA LEU A 157 -0.73 -23.54 -2.43
C LEU A 157 -1.83 -23.31 -1.38
N SER A 158 -2.70 -22.32 -1.58
CA SER A 158 -3.81 -21.99 -0.66
C SER A 158 -4.75 -23.14 -0.30
N PRO A 159 -5.05 -24.13 -1.17
CA PRO A 159 -5.84 -25.30 -0.78
C PRO A 159 -5.24 -26.11 0.38
N TYR A 160 -3.91 -26.07 0.53
CA TYR A 160 -3.18 -26.74 1.60
C TYR A 160 -2.81 -25.78 2.75
N LEU A 161 -2.54 -24.52 2.41
CA LEU A 161 -2.14 -23.49 3.37
C LEU A 161 -3.01 -22.22 3.20
N PRO A 162 -4.26 -22.23 3.71
CA PRO A 162 -5.23 -21.16 3.47
C PRO A 162 -4.79 -19.77 3.94
N ASP A 163 -3.85 -19.71 4.90
CA ASP A 163 -3.29 -18.45 5.37
C ASP A 163 -2.49 -17.69 4.28
N LEU A 164 -2.04 -18.35 3.21
CA LEU A 164 -1.41 -17.66 2.08
C LEU A 164 -2.37 -16.70 1.38
N GLU A 165 -3.61 -17.12 1.16
CA GLU A 165 -4.63 -16.28 0.53
C GLU A 165 -4.98 -15.08 1.41
N ARG A 166 -5.14 -15.32 2.73
CA ARG A 166 -5.38 -14.25 3.70
C ARG A 166 -4.23 -13.24 3.75
N ILE A 167 -2.98 -13.70 3.82
CA ILE A 167 -1.84 -12.77 3.85
C ILE A 167 -1.73 -12.00 2.53
N ARG A 168 -1.99 -12.64 1.39
CA ARG A 168 -2.07 -11.96 0.09
C ARG A 168 -3.12 -10.84 0.14
N GLU A 169 -4.32 -11.12 0.67
CA GLU A 169 -5.38 -10.12 0.84
C GLU A 169 -4.95 -8.96 1.74
N GLU A 170 -4.30 -9.26 2.87
CA GLU A 170 -3.76 -8.27 3.81
C GLU A 170 -2.69 -7.37 3.16
N GLU A 171 -1.78 -7.95 2.38
CA GLU A 171 -0.73 -7.22 1.66
C GLU A 171 -1.30 -6.37 0.51
N ALA A 172 -2.30 -6.90 -0.20
CA ALA A 172 -2.99 -6.17 -1.25
C ALA A 172 -3.80 -4.98 -0.71
N ALA A 173 -4.33 -5.09 0.52
CA ALA A 173 -5.04 -4.00 1.20
C ALA A 173 -4.05 -2.92 1.69
N GLY A 174 -2.92 -3.33 2.29
CA GLY A 174 -1.87 -2.44 2.79
C GLY A 174 -1.25 -1.50 1.76
N ARG A 175 -1.23 -1.88 0.47
CA ARG A 175 -0.62 -1.11 -0.63
C ARG A 175 -1.49 0.04 -1.17
N MET A 176 -2.67 0.25 -0.60
CA MET A 176 -3.58 1.33 -1.02
C MET A 176 -3.37 2.64 -0.25
N MET A 177 -2.50 2.64 0.77
CA MET A 177 -2.24 3.82 1.60
C MET A 177 -1.42 4.87 0.84
N PRO A 178 -1.93 6.10 0.63
CA PRO A 178 -1.20 7.15 -0.08
C PRO A 178 -0.12 7.77 0.82
N GLU A 179 1.04 8.08 0.23
CA GLU A 179 2.19 8.65 0.94
C GLU A 179 1.95 10.12 1.35
N PRO A 180 2.43 10.56 2.53
CA PRO A 180 2.40 11.97 2.91
C PRO A 180 3.18 12.85 1.94
N LEU A 181 2.71 14.08 1.70
CA LEU A 181 3.42 15.05 0.86
C LEU A 181 4.75 15.47 1.52
N PRO A 182 5.83 15.69 0.73
CA PRO A 182 7.11 16.17 1.27
C PRO A 182 7.04 17.52 1.99
N SER A 183 6.06 18.35 1.65
CA SER A 183 5.81 19.67 2.26
C SER A 183 4.94 19.60 3.52
N TRP A 184 4.56 18.40 3.98
CA TRP A 184 3.75 18.23 5.17
C TRP A 184 4.45 18.77 6.42
N LEU A 185 3.75 19.63 7.16
CA LEU A 185 4.20 20.11 8.46
C LEU A 185 3.72 19.16 9.56
N PRO A 186 4.64 18.61 10.40
CA PRO A 186 4.25 17.81 11.55
C PRO A 186 3.32 18.58 12.50
N ARG A 187 2.20 17.95 12.86
CA ARG A 187 1.22 18.47 13.83
C ARG A 187 1.06 17.47 14.98
N ASP A 188 2.07 17.39 15.85
CA ASP A 188 2.14 16.37 16.90
C ASP A 188 1.06 16.54 17.98
N ASP A 189 0.58 17.76 18.18
CA ASP A 189 -0.58 18.07 19.01
C ASP A 189 -1.86 17.42 18.46
N ILE A 190 -2.07 17.50 17.15
CA ILE A 190 -3.20 16.90 16.45
C ILE A 190 -3.10 15.38 16.44
N ASP A 191 -1.91 14.84 16.16
CA ASP A 191 -1.64 13.41 16.18
C ASP A 191 -2.00 12.79 17.54
N ARG A 192 -1.50 13.38 18.64
CA ARG A 192 -1.85 12.98 20.00
C ARG A 192 -3.35 13.10 20.27
N ALA A 193 -3.99 14.17 19.79
CA ALA A 193 -5.42 14.37 19.96
C ALA A 193 -6.27 13.31 19.23
N ILE A 194 -5.80 12.79 18.09
CA ILE A 194 -6.40 11.65 17.38
C ILE A 194 -6.22 10.37 18.20
N VAL A 195 -4.99 10.07 18.67
CA VAL A 195 -4.70 8.89 19.50
C VAL A 195 -5.58 8.87 20.75
N GLU A 196 -5.71 9.99 21.46
CA GLU A 196 -6.52 10.09 22.67
C GLU A 196 -8.00 9.82 22.42
N ARG A 197 -8.54 10.28 21.29
CA ARG A 197 -9.93 10.02 20.89
C ARG A 197 -10.14 8.58 20.47
N LEU A 198 -9.20 8.00 19.73
CA LEU A 198 -9.24 6.60 19.31
C LEU A 198 -9.19 5.63 20.50
N ARG A 199 -8.56 6.02 21.61
CA ARG A 199 -8.62 5.26 22.88
C ARG A 199 -10.00 5.22 23.50
N GLN A 200 -10.85 6.21 23.23
CA GLN A 200 -12.21 6.29 23.76
C GLN A 200 -13.23 5.62 22.84
N LYS A 201 -13.08 5.80 21.52
CA LYS A 201 -13.96 5.24 20.50
C LYS A 201 -13.15 4.76 19.30
N PRO A 202 -13.46 3.58 18.73
CA PRO A 202 -12.68 3.05 17.61
C PRO A 202 -12.89 3.83 16.30
N VAL A 203 -13.95 4.64 16.20
CA VAL A 203 -14.28 5.42 15.00
C VAL A 203 -14.18 6.91 15.30
N LEU A 204 -13.49 7.65 14.46
CA LEU A 204 -13.37 9.11 14.57
C LEU A 204 -13.55 9.78 13.20
N ALA A 205 -14.47 10.73 13.13
CA ALA A 205 -14.59 11.63 11.99
C ALA A 205 -13.76 12.89 12.23
N ILE A 206 -12.98 13.31 11.24
CA ILE A 206 -12.27 14.58 11.21
C ILE A 206 -13.05 15.52 10.29
N GLY A 207 -13.60 16.57 10.87
CA GLY A 207 -14.39 17.59 10.18
C GLY A 207 -13.57 18.85 9.90
N GLY A 208 -13.98 19.61 8.88
CA GLY A 208 -13.42 20.94 8.61
C GLY A 208 -13.60 21.39 7.17
N VAL A 209 -13.37 22.68 6.93
CA VAL A 209 -13.51 23.30 5.61
C VAL A 209 -12.56 22.68 4.56
N GLY A 210 -12.89 22.83 3.28
CA GLY A 210 -12.03 22.35 2.19
C GLY A 210 -10.65 23.01 2.24
N GLY A 211 -9.58 22.25 1.99
CA GLY A 211 -8.20 22.77 2.03
C GLY A 211 -7.56 22.89 3.43
N ILE A 212 -8.27 22.51 4.51
CA ILE A 212 -7.72 22.53 5.88
C ILE A 212 -6.75 21.39 6.21
N GLY A 213 -6.53 20.46 5.28
CA GLY A 213 -5.53 19.38 5.43
C GLY A 213 -6.00 18.13 6.17
N LYS A 214 -7.31 17.82 6.16
CA LYS A 214 -7.86 16.59 6.76
C LYS A 214 -7.21 15.33 6.22
N THR A 215 -7.23 15.19 4.89
CA THR A 215 -6.62 14.07 4.18
C THR A 215 -5.15 13.92 4.52
N ALA A 216 -4.38 15.00 4.38
CA ALA A 216 -2.95 15.01 4.69
C ALA A 216 -2.65 14.65 6.15
N THR A 217 -3.50 15.08 7.09
CA THR A 217 -3.40 14.69 8.51
C THR A 217 -3.56 13.18 8.68
N LEU A 218 -4.57 12.57 8.05
CA LEU A 218 -4.81 11.13 8.15
C LEU A 218 -3.72 10.29 7.48
N GLN A 219 -3.15 10.77 6.36
CA GLN A 219 -1.99 10.11 5.74
C GLN A 219 -0.78 10.09 6.68
N ALA A 220 -0.44 11.26 7.24
CA ALA A 220 0.67 11.40 8.16
C ALA A 220 0.48 10.51 9.40
N PHE A 221 -0.75 10.48 9.94
CA PHE A 221 -1.12 9.59 11.03
C PHE A 221 -0.94 8.11 10.66
N ALA A 222 -1.51 7.68 9.53
CA ALA A 222 -1.44 6.30 9.07
C ALA A 222 0.00 5.83 8.79
N HIS A 223 0.87 6.72 8.32
CA HIS A 223 2.28 6.44 8.12
C HIS A 223 3.05 6.38 9.44
N ARG A 224 2.85 7.35 10.34
CA ARG A 224 3.53 7.40 11.65
C ARG A 224 3.17 6.21 12.53
N HIS A 225 1.91 5.79 12.51
CA HIS A 225 1.38 4.70 13.32
C HIS A 225 1.39 3.34 12.61
N GLN A 226 2.16 3.18 11.53
CA GLN A 226 2.14 1.94 10.73
C GLN A 226 2.41 0.66 11.53
N ASP A 227 3.18 0.74 12.62
CA ASP A 227 3.56 -0.41 13.44
C ASP A 227 2.48 -0.77 14.49
N ASP A 228 1.50 0.10 14.71
CA ASP A 228 0.41 -0.14 15.65
C ASP A 228 -0.68 -1.05 15.03
N TYR A 229 -0.68 -1.18 13.71
CA TYR A 229 -1.68 -1.89 12.92
C TYR A 229 -1.06 -3.00 12.06
N GLU A 230 -1.80 -4.10 11.92
CA GLU A 230 -1.44 -5.21 11.04
C GLU A 230 -1.87 -4.94 9.60
N VAL A 231 -3.00 -4.25 9.41
CA VAL A 231 -3.49 -3.87 8.08
C VAL A 231 -3.87 -2.39 8.09
N ARG A 232 -3.58 -1.70 7.00
CA ARG A 232 -3.96 -0.30 6.78
C ARG A 232 -4.68 -0.22 5.45
N ILE A 233 -5.87 0.36 5.42
CA ILE A 233 -6.74 0.41 4.25
C ILE A 233 -7.13 1.87 4.04
N TRP A 234 -7.08 2.33 2.79
CA TRP A 234 -7.54 3.65 2.41
C TRP A 234 -8.62 3.50 1.34
N LEU A 235 -9.80 4.07 1.60
CA LEU A 235 -10.92 4.14 0.68
C LEU A 235 -11.26 5.60 0.41
N ASP A 236 -11.64 5.89 -0.83
CA ASP A 236 -12.36 7.12 -1.15
C ASP A 236 -13.82 6.98 -0.68
N GLY A 237 -14.41 8.07 -0.22
CA GLY A 237 -15.78 8.17 0.26
C GLY A 237 -16.81 7.78 -0.79
N ASP A 238 -16.49 7.91 -2.08
CA ASP A 238 -17.36 7.47 -3.16
C ASP A 238 -17.41 5.93 -3.34
N GLU A 239 -16.48 5.19 -2.73
CA GLU A 239 -16.45 3.72 -2.77
C GLU A 239 -17.49 3.07 -1.87
N ILE A 240 -18.00 3.81 -0.88
CA ILE A 240 -18.98 3.29 0.08
C ILE A 240 -20.08 4.31 0.35
N ARG A 241 -21.32 3.85 0.40
CA ARG A 241 -22.48 4.67 0.78
C ARG A 241 -22.96 4.34 2.19
N ARG A 242 -22.70 3.12 2.66
CA ARG A 242 -23.14 2.59 3.95
C ARG A 242 -22.05 1.69 4.53
N ALA A 243 -22.06 1.49 5.84
CA ALA A 243 -21.10 0.59 6.51
C ALA A 243 -21.17 -0.85 5.98
N ASP A 244 -22.35 -1.31 5.54
CA ASP A 244 -22.54 -2.66 4.99
C ASP A 244 -21.77 -2.90 3.68
N ASP A 245 -21.49 -1.83 2.92
CA ASP A 245 -20.73 -1.92 1.66
C ASP A 245 -19.30 -2.44 1.91
N LEU A 246 -18.78 -2.29 3.13
CA LEU A 246 -17.47 -2.82 3.54
C LEU A 246 -17.39 -4.36 3.50
N GLN A 247 -18.51 -5.08 3.40
CA GLN A 247 -18.51 -6.53 3.23
C GLN A 247 -18.10 -6.95 1.81
N ALA A 248 -18.22 -6.05 0.83
CA ALA A 248 -17.99 -6.33 -0.57
C ALA A 248 -17.49 -5.07 -1.31
N VAL A 249 -16.28 -4.62 -0.98
CA VAL A 249 -15.66 -3.47 -1.69
C VAL A 249 -14.88 -3.99 -2.89
N PRO A 250 -15.16 -3.51 -4.12
CA PRO A 250 -14.42 -3.87 -5.32
C PRO A 250 -13.05 -3.18 -5.29
N LEU A 251 -12.08 -3.73 -4.57
CA LEU A 251 -10.73 -3.17 -4.57
C LEU A 251 -10.05 -3.57 -5.89
N LEU A 252 -9.85 -2.58 -6.77
CA LEU A 252 -9.30 -2.70 -8.13
C LEU A 252 -7.87 -3.28 -8.15
N ARG A 253 -7.77 -4.60 -7.97
CA ARG A 253 -6.74 -5.47 -8.53
C ARG A 253 -7.41 -6.80 -8.85
N ALA A 254 -7.30 -7.23 -10.11
CA ALA A 254 -7.79 -8.53 -10.61
C ALA A 254 -9.31 -8.80 -10.51
N GLY A 255 -10.15 -7.78 -10.27
CA GLY A 255 -11.62 -7.92 -10.37
C GLY A 255 -12.32 -8.63 -9.20
N GLU A 256 -11.63 -8.85 -8.07
CA GLU A 256 -12.21 -9.51 -6.90
C GLU A 256 -12.73 -8.50 -5.86
N SER A 257 -13.93 -8.74 -5.34
CA SER A 257 -14.54 -8.01 -4.22
C SER A 257 -13.93 -8.46 -2.89
N ARG A 258 -13.61 -7.52 -1.99
CA ARG A 258 -12.99 -7.80 -0.69
C ARG A 258 -13.94 -7.58 0.48
N ASN A 259 -13.85 -8.47 1.47
CA ASN A 259 -14.57 -8.38 2.74
C ASN A 259 -13.72 -7.66 3.80
N ILE A 260 -13.80 -6.33 3.84
CA ILE A 260 -13.07 -5.49 4.79
C ILE A 260 -13.55 -5.72 6.23
N VAL A 261 -14.84 -6.01 6.43
CA VAL A 261 -15.40 -6.32 7.75
C VAL A 261 -14.68 -7.51 8.38
N GLY A 262 -14.45 -8.59 7.61
CA GLY A 262 -13.71 -9.75 8.09
C GLY A 262 -12.29 -9.41 8.55
N LEU A 263 -11.58 -8.55 7.82
CA LEU A 263 -10.24 -8.08 8.18
C LEU A 263 -10.27 -7.23 9.47
N MET A 264 -11.22 -6.31 9.56
CA MET A 264 -11.39 -5.42 10.73
C MET A 264 -11.70 -6.18 12.03
N GLN A 265 -12.37 -7.34 11.92
CA GLN A 265 -12.73 -8.19 13.06
C GLN A 265 -11.61 -9.13 13.51
N THR A 266 -10.72 -9.52 12.59
CA THR A 266 -9.69 -10.54 12.84
C THR A 266 -8.30 -9.97 13.10
N LEU A 267 -8.00 -8.78 12.59
CA LEU A 267 -6.69 -8.14 12.67
C LEU A 267 -6.83 -6.73 13.25
N ARG A 268 -5.73 -6.18 13.78
CA ARG A 268 -5.66 -4.75 14.14
C ARG A 268 -5.60 -3.92 12.86
N CYS A 269 -6.73 -3.36 12.44
CA CYS A 269 -6.85 -2.62 11.19
C CYS A 269 -6.94 -1.10 11.41
N LEU A 270 -6.28 -0.31 10.57
CA LEU A 270 -6.59 1.11 10.39
C LEU A 270 -7.32 1.27 9.06
N LEU A 271 -8.60 1.58 9.11
CA LEU A 271 -9.38 1.94 7.92
C LEU A 271 -9.51 3.46 7.84
N VAL A 272 -9.06 4.06 6.74
CA VAL A 272 -9.32 5.46 6.40
C VAL A 272 -10.36 5.53 5.30
N ILE A 273 -11.41 6.34 5.49
CA ILE A 273 -12.37 6.69 4.45
C ILE A 273 -12.28 8.21 4.23
N ASP A 274 -11.70 8.61 3.12
CA ASP A 274 -11.47 10.02 2.80
C ASP A 274 -12.64 10.63 2.03
N ASP A 275 -13.04 11.87 2.36
CA ASP A 275 -14.24 12.55 1.85
C ASP A 275 -15.53 11.71 2.06
N ALA A 276 -15.64 11.08 3.23
CA ALA A 276 -16.75 10.22 3.59
C ALA A 276 -18.11 10.95 3.51
N PRO A 277 -19.18 10.27 3.08
CA PRO A 277 -20.51 10.84 3.09
C PRO A 277 -20.93 11.31 4.49
N ALA A 278 -21.56 12.48 4.58
CA ALA A 278 -21.99 13.07 5.86
C ALA A 278 -23.01 12.19 6.61
N ASN A 279 -23.74 11.33 5.90
CA ASN A 279 -24.75 10.43 6.43
C ASN A 279 -24.24 9.02 6.76
N LEU A 280 -22.92 8.77 6.68
CA LEU A 280 -22.34 7.48 7.01
C LEU A 280 -22.49 7.18 8.51
N ASP A 281 -23.15 6.08 8.87
CA ASP A 281 -23.44 5.73 10.26
C ASP A 281 -22.17 5.28 11.02
N MET A 282 -21.60 6.20 11.81
CA MET A 282 -20.45 5.93 12.67
C MET A 282 -20.72 4.81 13.69
N THR A 283 -21.94 4.67 14.19
CA THR A 283 -22.29 3.63 15.17
C THR A 283 -22.27 2.24 14.51
N ALA A 284 -22.65 2.16 13.23
CA ALA A 284 -22.52 0.93 12.46
C ALA A 284 -21.05 0.56 12.22
N LEU A 285 -20.20 1.55 11.93
CA LEU A 285 -18.76 1.33 11.82
C LEU A 285 -18.14 0.89 13.15
N GLU A 286 -18.56 1.48 14.28
CA GLU A 286 -18.09 1.09 15.62
C GLU A 286 -18.42 -0.38 15.91
N ARG A 287 -19.62 -0.85 15.53
CA ARG A 287 -20.08 -2.25 15.74
C ARG A 287 -19.27 -3.30 15.00
N ILE A 288 -18.66 -2.96 13.86
CA ILE A 288 -17.86 -3.90 13.06
C ILE A 288 -16.37 -3.87 13.40
N CYS A 289 -15.93 -2.97 14.28
CA CYS A 289 -14.52 -2.88 14.69
C CYS A 289 -14.14 -4.01 15.64
N GLY A 290 -13.11 -4.79 15.28
CA GLY A 290 -12.44 -5.73 16.17
C GLY A 290 -11.51 -5.04 17.17
N LYS A 291 -10.87 -5.84 18.03
CA LYS A 291 -9.95 -5.32 19.06
C LYS A 291 -8.71 -4.67 18.42
N GLY A 292 -8.45 -3.41 18.77
CA GLY A 292 -7.30 -2.66 18.25
C GLY A 292 -7.48 -2.17 16.81
N THR A 293 -8.69 -2.33 16.25
CA THR A 293 -9.08 -1.75 14.96
C THR A 293 -9.63 -0.34 15.16
N HIS A 294 -9.25 0.56 14.26
CA HIS A 294 -9.69 1.94 14.25
C HIS A 294 -10.15 2.36 12.86
N VAL A 295 -11.14 3.25 12.80
CA VAL A 295 -11.65 3.85 11.56
C VAL A 295 -11.52 5.37 11.66
N LEU A 296 -10.91 5.98 10.65
CA LEU A 296 -10.78 7.42 10.52
C LEU A 296 -11.53 7.88 9.27
N LEU A 297 -12.37 8.89 9.43
CA LEU A 297 -13.15 9.48 8.35
C LEU A 297 -12.68 10.92 8.14
N THR A 298 -12.62 11.42 6.91
CA THR A 298 -12.64 12.88 6.67
C THR A 298 -14.00 13.31 6.17
N GLN A 299 -14.52 14.43 6.68
CA GLN A 299 -15.81 14.97 6.29
C GLN A 299 -15.74 16.49 6.13
N ARG A 300 -16.54 17.04 5.22
CA ARG A 300 -16.65 18.50 5.01
C ARG A 300 -17.52 19.16 6.06
N SER A 301 -18.61 18.51 6.45
CA SER A 301 -19.51 18.97 7.50
C SER A 301 -18.93 18.64 8.87
N THR A 302 -19.01 19.61 9.78
CA THR A 302 -18.65 19.42 11.19
C THR A 302 -19.92 19.15 11.99
N ASP A 303 -20.00 18.00 12.65
CA ASP A 303 -20.99 17.73 13.70
C ASP A 303 -20.28 17.70 15.07
N THR A 304 -21.05 17.81 16.15
CA THR A 304 -20.63 17.67 17.55
C THR A 304 -19.83 16.40 17.84
N GLN A 305 -20.02 15.33 17.06
CA GLN A 305 -19.28 14.07 17.19
C GLN A 305 -17.97 14.04 16.39
N SER A 306 -17.74 15.01 15.50
CA SER A 306 -16.53 15.11 14.69
C SER A 306 -15.43 15.89 15.41
N PHE A 307 -14.18 15.49 15.19
CA PHE A 307 -13.03 16.28 15.58
C PHE A 307 -12.77 17.35 14.53
N ASN A 308 -13.04 18.60 14.89
CA ASN A 308 -12.79 19.73 14.02
C ASN A 308 -11.29 19.99 13.93
N LEU A 309 -10.73 19.78 12.74
CA LEU A 309 -9.32 20.05 12.50
C LEU A 309 -9.10 21.57 12.57
N PRO A 310 -8.22 22.08 13.45
CA PRO A 310 -7.97 23.50 13.54
C PRO A 310 -7.09 23.99 12.37
N MET A 311 -7.23 25.28 12.04
CA MET A 311 -6.28 25.98 11.17
C MET A 311 -4.85 25.87 11.71
N LEU A 312 -3.86 26.21 10.88
CA LEU A 312 -2.49 26.35 11.37
C LEU A 312 -2.40 27.52 12.34
N ASP A 313 -1.63 27.36 13.40
CA ASP A 313 -1.30 28.49 14.25
C ASP A 313 -0.31 29.44 13.55
N ARG A 314 -0.03 30.58 14.19
CA ARG A 314 0.88 31.59 13.63
C ARG A 314 2.31 31.06 13.45
N LEU A 315 2.79 30.19 14.35
CA LEU A 315 4.12 29.62 14.28
C LEU A 315 4.24 28.64 13.10
N GLN A 316 3.27 27.73 12.96
CA GLN A 316 3.16 26.78 11.86
C GLN A 316 3.01 27.50 10.51
N SER A 317 2.21 28.56 10.46
CA SER A 317 2.02 29.36 9.25
C SER A 317 3.29 30.10 8.84
N SER A 318 4.02 30.65 9.81
CA SER A 318 5.32 31.28 9.56
C SER A 318 6.36 30.25 9.09
N ALA A 319 6.38 29.07 9.69
CA ALA A 319 7.27 27.98 9.28
C ALA A 319 6.98 27.52 7.85
N LEU A 320 5.71 27.42 7.44
CA LEU A 320 5.31 27.06 6.08
C LEU A 320 5.83 28.08 5.06
N LEU A 321 5.56 29.37 5.28
CA LEU A 321 6.01 30.44 4.38
C LEU A 321 7.53 30.64 4.43
N GLY A 322 8.17 30.24 5.53
CA GLY A 322 9.63 30.19 5.67
C GLY A 322 10.33 29.20 4.73
N LEU A 323 9.59 28.31 4.06
CA LEU A 323 10.10 27.42 3.02
C LEU A 323 10.25 28.10 1.65
N ALA A 324 9.94 29.39 1.54
CA ALA A 324 10.12 30.18 0.33
C ALA A 324 11.62 30.45 0.07
N PRO A 325 12.02 30.63 -1.21
CA PRO A 325 13.42 30.95 -1.55
C PRO A 325 13.88 32.29 -0.97
N VAL A 326 12.95 33.22 -0.78
CA VAL A 326 13.17 34.53 -0.15
C VAL A 326 12.33 34.62 1.12
N LYS A 327 12.96 34.99 2.23
CA LYS A 327 12.30 35.10 3.54
C LYS A 327 11.14 36.10 3.49
N CYS A 328 9.97 35.70 3.99
CA CYS A 328 8.81 36.58 4.16
C CYS A 328 9.09 37.69 5.18
N PRO A 329 8.95 38.98 4.81
CA PRO A 329 9.01 40.09 5.75
C PRO A 329 7.90 40.00 6.81
N GLU A 330 8.18 40.43 8.03
CA GLU A 330 7.22 40.34 9.16
C GLU A 330 5.93 41.14 8.89
N SER A 331 6.04 42.33 8.28
CA SER A 331 4.88 43.15 7.91
C SER A 331 3.97 42.46 6.88
N VAL A 332 4.55 41.77 5.90
CA VAL A 332 3.81 41.01 4.89
C VAL A 332 3.16 39.79 5.53
N PHE A 333 3.90 39.08 6.40
CA PHE A 333 3.36 37.96 7.15
C PHE A 333 2.16 38.36 8.00
N ASP A 334 2.20 39.50 8.68
CA ASP A 334 1.09 40.00 9.50
C ASP A 334 -0.15 40.29 8.67
N LYS A 335 0.01 40.86 7.47
CA LYS A 335 -1.09 41.05 6.52
C LYS A 335 -1.68 39.72 6.06
N VAL A 336 -0.82 38.79 5.61
CA VAL A 336 -1.23 37.45 5.18
C VAL A 336 -1.96 36.72 6.31
N TRP A 337 -1.46 36.79 7.54
CA TRP A 337 -2.08 36.19 8.72
C TRP A 337 -3.45 36.82 9.01
N GLY A 338 -3.58 38.14 8.92
CA GLY A 338 -4.85 38.85 9.08
C GLY A 338 -5.91 38.42 8.06
N THR A 339 -5.51 38.19 6.81
CA THR A 339 -6.39 37.79 5.72
C THR A 339 -6.74 36.30 5.75
N VAL A 340 -5.75 35.42 5.94
CA VAL A 340 -5.87 33.97 5.70
C VAL A 340 -6.11 33.18 7.00
N LYS A 341 -5.74 33.74 8.17
CA LYS A 341 -5.94 33.16 9.51
C LYS A 341 -5.48 31.69 9.62
N GLY A 342 -4.38 31.35 8.96
CA GLY A 342 -3.79 30.00 9.04
C GLY A 342 -4.40 28.94 8.13
N HIS A 343 -5.19 29.31 7.12
CA HIS A 343 -5.73 28.36 6.15
C HIS A 343 -4.61 27.67 5.34
N PRO A 344 -4.38 26.35 5.51
CA PRO A 344 -3.20 25.66 4.97
C PRO A 344 -3.07 25.74 3.45
N LEU A 345 -4.14 25.43 2.70
CA LEU A 345 -4.07 25.44 1.22
C LEU A 345 -3.72 26.83 0.68
N THR A 346 -4.30 27.89 1.25
CA THR A 346 -4.03 29.25 0.80
C THR A 346 -2.57 29.65 1.07
N LEU A 347 -2.04 29.30 2.25
CA LEU A 347 -0.62 29.53 2.56
C LEU A 347 0.30 28.74 1.62
N SER A 348 -0.05 27.49 1.27
CA SER A 348 0.68 26.70 0.30
C SER A 348 0.64 27.30 -1.12
N LEU A 349 -0.48 27.89 -1.53
CA LEU A 349 -0.59 28.61 -2.81
C LEU A 349 0.24 29.90 -2.82
N ILE A 350 0.32 30.63 -1.71
CA ILE A 350 1.22 31.79 -1.58
C ILE A 350 2.68 31.33 -1.73
N LEU A 351 3.06 30.27 -1.01
CA LEU A 351 4.40 29.68 -1.11
C LEU A 351 4.73 29.25 -2.56
N ALA A 352 3.77 28.63 -3.26
CA ALA A 352 3.89 28.24 -4.65
C ALA A 352 4.11 29.47 -5.55
N ALA A 353 3.29 30.51 -5.43
CA ALA A 353 3.42 31.73 -6.22
C ALA A 353 4.80 32.40 -6.05
N VAL A 354 5.30 32.48 -4.81
CA VAL A 354 6.64 33.04 -4.54
C VAL A 354 7.76 32.17 -5.13
N ARG A 355 7.62 30.84 -5.12
CA ARG A 355 8.58 29.92 -5.75
C ARG A 355 8.62 30.05 -7.26
N GLU A 356 7.49 30.37 -7.88
CA GLU A 356 7.35 30.61 -9.31
C GLU A 356 7.71 32.05 -9.72
N GLY A 357 8.13 32.89 -8.76
CA GLY A 357 8.74 34.20 -9.03
C GLY A 357 7.93 35.42 -8.58
N ALA A 358 6.78 35.26 -7.95
CA ALA A 358 6.06 36.40 -7.34
C ALA A 358 6.88 37.00 -6.18
N THR A 359 6.84 38.33 -6.05
CA THR A 359 7.48 39.03 -4.92
C THR A 359 6.58 39.05 -3.69
N TRP A 360 7.13 39.37 -2.51
CA TRP A 360 6.29 39.54 -1.32
C TRP A 360 5.39 40.79 -1.40
N ASP A 361 5.77 41.79 -2.20
CA ASP A 361 4.96 42.97 -2.46
C ASP A 361 3.74 42.62 -3.33
N ASP A 362 3.92 41.77 -4.36
CA ASP A 362 2.82 41.19 -5.14
C ASP A 362 1.78 40.50 -4.25
N ILE A 363 2.26 39.68 -3.30
CA ILE A 363 1.39 38.96 -2.35
C ILE A 363 0.66 39.93 -1.41
N LEU A 364 1.32 41.02 -1.00
CA LEU A 364 0.70 42.03 -0.17
C LEU A 364 -0.43 42.75 -0.92
N GLU A 365 -0.21 43.14 -2.18
CA GLU A 365 -1.25 43.70 -3.05
C GLU A 365 -2.43 42.74 -3.20
N ASP A 366 -2.19 41.44 -3.41
CA ASP A 366 -3.25 40.43 -3.49
C ASP A 366 -4.08 40.33 -2.20
N CYS A 367 -3.44 40.44 -1.04
CA CYS A 367 -4.11 40.44 0.25
C CYS A 367 -4.95 41.69 0.48
N ASP A 368 -4.56 42.83 -0.09
CA ASP A 368 -5.29 44.10 0.00
C ASP A 368 -6.56 44.09 -0.85
N VAL A 369 -6.49 43.62 -2.09
CA VAL A 369 -7.62 43.59 -3.05
C VAL A 369 -8.84 42.78 -2.55
N ILE A 370 -8.62 41.84 -1.63
CA ILE A 370 -9.64 40.89 -1.19
C ILE A 370 -10.27 41.28 0.14
N GLY A 371 -9.58 42.11 0.94
CA GLY A 371 -10.14 42.72 2.15
C GLY A 371 -11.36 43.61 1.87
N ASP A 372 -11.54 44.06 0.62
CA ASP A 372 -12.54 45.05 0.22
C ASP A 372 -13.82 44.47 -0.43
N MET A 373 -13.92 43.16 -0.69
CA MET A 373 -15.06 42.58 -1.40
C MET A 373 -15.89 41.61 -0.54
N GLU A 374 -16.77 42.17 0.30
CA GLU A 374 -17.82 41.42 0.98
C GLU A 374 -18.94 41.03 -0.01
N PHE A 375 -19.22 39.72 -0.10
CA PHE A 375 -20.27 39.08 -0.90
C PHE A 375 -20.07 39.01 -2.43
N GLY A 376 -19.53 37.87 -2.89
CA GLY A 376 -19.44 37.50 -4.31
C GLY A 376 -18.10 37.80 -4.97
N GLY A 377 -17.14 38.34 -4.21
CA GLY A 377 -15.80 38.68 -4.67
C GLY A 377 -14.93 37.47 -4.99
N ARG A 378 -13.97 37.73 -5.90
CA ARG A 378 -12.88 36.82 -6.26
C ARG A 378 -12.12 36.34 -5.02
N ARG A 379 -11.93 35.03 -4.86
CA ARG A 379 -11.20 34.45 -3.71
C ARG A 379 -9.70 34.65 -3.89
N LEU A 380 -8.96 34.69 -2.79
CA LEU A 380 -7.49 34.76 -2.83
C LEU A 380 -6.90 33.56 -3.56
N THR A 381 -7.55 32.41 -3.44
CA THR A 381 -7.19 31.21 -4.20
C THR A 381 -7.30 31.42 -5.71
N ASP A 382 -8.32 32.16 -6.19
CA ASP A 382 -8.51 32.43 -7.61
C ASP A 382 -7.39 33.35 -8.13
N VAL A 383 -7.03 34.40 -7.36
CA VAL A 383 -5.93 35.32 -7.68
C VAL A 383 -4.58 34.60 -7.71
N LEU A 384 -4.30 33.78 -6.70
CA LEU A 384 -3.04 33.03 -6.63
C LEU A 384 -2.92 32.01 -7.76
N LEU A 385 -4.02 31.33 -8.13
CA LEU A 385 -4.02 30.41 -9.26
C LEU A 385 -3.77 31.13 -10.58
N GLU A 386 -4.31 32.34 -10.77
CA GLU A 386 -3.97 33.13 -11.96
C GLU A 386 -2.50 33.51 -12.04
N ARG A 387 -1.84 33.84 -10.93
CA ARG A 387 -0.40 34.09 -10.93
C ARG A 387 0.39 32.87 -11.37
N LEU A 388 -0.10 31.67 -11.05
CA LEU A 388 0.49 30.40 -11.47
C LEU A 388 0.10 30.00 -12.91
N ARG A 389 -0.84 30.70 -13.55
CA ARG A 389 -1.34 30.37 -14.89
C ARG A 389 -0.23 30.23 -15.93
N PRO A 390 0.77 31.14 -16.03
CA PRO A 390 1.81 31.01 -17.04
C PRO A 390 2.63 29.71 -16.93
N SER A 391 2.83 29.19 -15.72
CA SER A 391 3.61 27.96 -15.49
C SER A 391 2.79 26.68 -15.44
N LEU A 392 1.46 26.79 -15.25
CA LEU A 392 0.56 25.65 -15.02
C LEU A 392 -0.61 25.52 -16.01
N THR A 393 -0.73 26.39 -17.03
CA THR A 393 -1.83 26.32 -18.02
C THR A 393 -1.89 24.95 -18.69
N LYS A 394 -0.74 24.41 -19.13
CA LYS A 394 -0.71 23.12 -19.81
C LYS A 394 -1.21 22.00 -18.90
N GLU A 395 -0.79 22.01 -17.64
CA GLU A 395 -1.09 20.99 -16.65
C GLU A 395 -2.55 21.04 -16.19
N LEU A 396 -3.06 22.23 -15.85
CA LEU A 396 -4.45 22.41 -15.41
C LEU A 396 -5.46 22.33 -16.55
N SER A 397 -5.05 22.53 -17.81
CA SER A 397 -5.93 22.39 -18.98
C SER A 397 -6.58 21.00 -19.09
N VAL A 398 -5.91 19.94 -18.62
CA VAL A 398 -6.43 18.57 -18.65
C VAL A 398 -7.68 18.43 -17.77
N PHE A 399 -7.65 19.00 -16.58
CA PHE A 399 -8.77 18.96 -15.62
C PHE A 399 -9.89 19.91 -16.02
N ALA A 400 -9.55 21.07 -16.58
CA ALA A 400 -10.52 21.99 -17.15
C ALA A 400 -11.25 21.38 -18.36
N TRP A 401 -10.54 20.63 -19.21
CA TRP A 401 -11.09 19.91 -20.36
C TRP A 401 -12.00 18.76 -19.95
N SER A 402 -11.55 17.89 -19.05
CA SER A 402 -12.33 16.73 -18.62
C SER A 402 -13.54 17.14 -17.76
N GLY A 403 -13.45 18.29 -17.08
CA GLY A 403 -14.42 18.72 -16.07
C GLY A 403 -14.37 17.88 -14.79
N LEU A 404 -13.46 16.91 -14.71
CA LEU A 404 -13.32 15.98 -13.59
C LEU A 404 -12.19 16.44 -12.65
N PRO A 405 -12.35 16.29 -11.33
CA PRO A 405 -11.30 16.62 -10.36
C PRO A 405 -10.17 15.59 -10.31
N VAL A 406 -10.34 14.42 -10.94
CA VAL A 406 -9.41 13.29 -10.91
C VAL A 406 -9.02 12.90 -12.32
N CYS A 407 -7.75 12.57 -12.52
CA CYS A 407 -7.21 12.05 -13.78
C CYS A 407 -6.31 10.83 -13.50
N ASP A 408 -6.38 9.81 -14.37
CA ASP A 408 -5.47 8.66 -14.34
C ASP A 408 -4.01 9.12 -14.52
N GLU A 409 -3.10 8.63 -13.68
CA GLU A 409 -1.71 9.09 -13.65
C GLU A 409 -0.94 8.75 -14.93
N ASP A 410 -1.25 7.63 -15.57
CA ASP A 410 -0.57 7.20 -16.80
C ASP A 410 -1.03 8.04 -17.99
N PHE A 411 -2.35 8.24 -18.14
CA PHE A 411 -2.85 9.17 -19.14
C PHE A 411 -2.36 10.60 -18.90
N LEU A 412 -2.40 11.08 -17.65
CA LEU A 412 -1.89 12.41 -17.32
C LEU A 412 -0.39 12.52 -17.64
N SER A 413 0.40 11.48 -17.32
CA SER A 413 1.81 11.42 -17.68
C SER A 413 2.02 11.40 -19.19
N PHE A 414 1.16 10.73 -19.95
CA PHE A 414 1.19 10.75 -21.40
C PHE A 414 0.96 12.18 -21.94
N ALA A 415 -0.07 12.86 -21.44
CA ALA A 415 -0.54 14.17 -21.91
C ALA A 415 0.36 15.36 -21.49
N ILE A 416 0.87 15.36 -20.26
CA ILE A 416 1.64 16.50 -19.70
C ILE A 416 3.08 16.14 -19.28
N LYS A 417 3.49 14.89 -19.48
CA LYS A 417 4.79 14.32 -19.09
C LYS A 417 4.98 14.25 -17.56
N PRO A 418 5.88 13.39 -17.04
CA PRO A 418 6.14 13.29 -15.60
C PRO A 418 6.56 14.61 -14.93
N LEU A 419 7.12 15.56 -15.69
CA LEU A 419 7.45 16.88 -15.18
C LEU A 419 6.18 17.71 -14.86
N GLY A 420 5.13 17.60 -15.68
CA GLY A 420 3.86 18.30 -15.43
C GLY A 420 3.18 17.82 -14.14
N ILE A 421 3.17 16.49 -13.91
CA ILE A 421 2.67 15.92 -12.64
C ILE A 421 3.48 16.44 -11.44
N ARG A 422 4.81 16.51 -11.58
CA ARG A 422 5.68 17.08 -10.52
C ARG A 422 5.38 18.55 -10.25
N LYS A 423 5.04 19.35 -11.27
CA LYS A 423 4.63 20.74 -11.08
C LYS A 423 3.31 20.86 -10.31
N LEU A 424 2.30 20.04 -10.64
CA LEU A 424 1.01 20.03 -9.94
C LEU A 424 1.20 19.67 -8.46
N LYS A 425 1.93 18.58 -8.18
CA LYS A 425 2.26 18.13 -6.82
C LYS A 425 3.13 19.16 -6.08
N GLY A 426 4.14 19.72 -6.74
CA GLY A 426 5.09 20.68 -6.17
C GLY A 426 4.46 22.04 -5.80
N ASN A 427 3.44 22.46 -6.54
CA ASN A 427 2.67 23.67 -6.26
C ASN A 427 1.47 23.42 -5.32
N SER A 428 1.40 22.25 -4.67
CA SER A 428 0.34 21.88 -3.72
C SER A 428 -1.09 21.98 -4.30
N LEU A 429 -1.25 21.73 -5.59
CA LEU A 429 -2.55 21.78 -6.26
C LEU A 429 -3.34 20.47 -6.13
N THR A 430 -2.63 19.39 -5.83
CA THR A 430 -3.19 18.05 -5.80
C THR A 430 -3.59 17.63 -4.39
N ALA A 431 -4.75 17.01 -4.26
CA ALA A 431 -5.12 16.26 -3.07
C ALA A 431 -4.55 14.83 -3.16
N PRO A 432 -4.31 14.17 -2.02
CA PRO A 432 -4.03 12.75 -2.01
C PRO A 432 -5.17 11.94 -2.63
N ASP A 433 -4.82 10.87 -3.35
CA ASP A 433 -5.76 9.95 -3.99
C ASP A 433 -5.12 8.55 -4.11
N ARG A 434 -5.85 7.59 -4.68
CA ARG A 434 -5.43 6.21 -4.95
C ARG A 434 -4.13 6.16 -5.74
N ASN A 435 -3.45 5.02 -5.62
CA ASN A 435 -2.26 4.71 -6.41
C ASN A 435 -2.60 4.77 -7.92
N ARG A 436 -1.80 5.51 -8.72
CA ARG A 436 -2.00 5.80 -10.16
C ARG A 436 -3.15 6.77 -10.50
N ALA A 437 -3.59 7.62 -9.58
CA ALA A 437 -4.47 8.73 -9.89
C ALA A 437 -3.90 10.06 -9.37
N VAL A 438 -4.25 11.16 -10.05
CA VAL A 438 -3.92 12.52 -9.63
C VAL A 438 -5.21 13.32 -9.48
N ARG A 439 -5.53 13.70 -8.24
CA ARG A 439 -6.71 14.52 -7.89
C ARG A 439 -6.31 15.95 -7.60
N LEU A 440 -7.09 16.92 -8.09
CA LEU A 440 -7.00 18.32 -7.67
C LEU A 440 -7.72 18.53 -6.35
N HIS A 441 -7.23 19.47 -5.54
CA HIS A 441 -8.01 19.98 -4.41
C HIS A 441 -9.34 20.57 -4.92
N ASP A 442 -10.45 20.31 -4.22
CA ASP A 442 -11.78 20.78 -4.67
C ASP A 442 -11.84 22.30 -4.80
N VAL A 443 -11.09 23.03 -3.97
CA VAL A 443 -10.98 24.50 -4.06
C VAL A 443 -10.27 24.91 -5.34
N VAL A 444 -9.24 24.17 -5.77
CA VAL A 444 -8.54 24.40 -7.04
C VAL A 444 -9.47 24.07 -8.21
N GLN A 445 -10.14 22.91 -8.16
CA GLN A 445 -11.11 22.51 -9.19
C GLN A 445 -12.23 23.53 -9.34
N ALA A 446 -12.79 24.01 -8.22
CA ALA A 446 -13.83 25.04 -8.21
C ALA A 446 -13.34 26.42 -8.67
N SER A 447 -12.03 26.60 -8.90
CA SER A 447 -11.44 27.81 -9.45
C SER A 447 -11.08 27.65 -10.93
N LEU A 448 -11.20 26.44 -11.50
CA LEU A 448 -11.03 26.21 -12.93
C LEU A 448 -12.31 26.61 -13.67
N ASP A 449 -12.13 27.34 -14.76
CA ASP A 449 -13.17 27.73 -15.71
C ASP A 449 -12.71 27.43 -17.14
N GLY A 450 -13.57 27.71 -18.13
CA GLY A 450 -13.27 27.48 -19.54
C GLY A 450 -12.07 28.26 -20.07
N SER A 451 -11.52 29.24 -19.34
CA SER A 451 -10.34 29.99 -19.77
C SER A 451 -9.03 29.22 -19.60
N TRP A 452 -9.05 28.11 -18.85
CA TRP A 452 -7.88 27.27 -18.60
C TRP A 452 -7.60 26.24 -19.70
N CYS A 453 -8.57 25.97 -20.58
CA CYS A 453 -8.40 25.10 -21.74
C CYS A 453 -8.91 25.79 -23.00
N THR A 454 -8.01 26.16 -23.90
CA THR A 454 -8.40 26.72 -25.20
C THR A 454 -9.03 25.63 -26.07
N ASN A 455 -9.87 26.02 -27.05
CA ASN A 455 -10.46 25.06 -27.99
C ASN A 455 -9.38 24.24 -28.72
N GLU A 456 -8.26 24.87 -29.09
CA GLU A 456 -7.13 24.20 -29.73
C GLU A 456 -6.51 23.13 -28.80
N ARG A 457 -6.34 23.45 -27.51
CA ARG A 457 -5.83 22.51 -26.52
C ARG A 457 -6.82 21.38 -26.24
N ALA A 458 -8.12 21.65 -26.24
CA ALA A 458 -9.14 20.62 -26.08
C ALA A 458 -9.08 19.58 -27.22
N VAL A 459 -8.96 20.03 -28.46
CA VAL A 459 -8.79 19.14 -29.63
C VAL A 459 -7.51 18.33 -29.55
N GLU A 460 -6.40 18.93 -29.08
CA GLU A 460 -5.15 18.21 -28.84
C GLU A 460 -5.32 17.12 -27.76
N LEU A 461 -6.03 17.42 -26.67
CA LEU A 461 -6.27 16.47 -25.58
C LEU A 461 -7.17 15.30 -26.00
N GLU A 462 -8.19 15.56 -26.82
CA GLU A 462 -9.00 14.51 -27.44
C GLU A 462 -8.13 13.55 -28.26
N HIS A 463 -7.27 14.10 -29.12
CA HIS A 463 -6.36 13.28 -29.94
C HIS A 463 -5.35 12.50 -29.10
N LEU A 464 -4.83 13.09 -28.02
CA LEU A 464 -3.93 12.42 -27.09
C LEU A 464 -4.64 11.27 -26.35
N LEU A 465 -5.91 11.44 -25.98
CA LEU A 465 -6.70 10.37 -25.35
C LEU A 465 -6.92 9.20 -26.31
N ASP A 466 -7.30 9.49 -27.56
CA ASP A 466 -7.47 8.45 -28.58
C ASP A 466 -6.16 7.69 -28.83
N THR A 467 -5.04 8.40 -28.94
CA THR A 467 -3.72 7.79 -29.12
C THR A 467 -3.34 6.92 -27.92
N TYR A 468 -3.57 7.41 -26.70
CA TYR A 468 -3.31 6.66 -25.48
C TYR A 468 -4.10 5.34 -25.43
N PHE A 469 -5.38 5.35 -25.84
CA PHE A 469 -6.17 4.12 -25.90
C PHE A 469 -5.65 3.12 -26.94
N VAL A 470 -5.16 3.59 -28.09
CA VAL A 470 -4.55 2.70 -29.10
C VAL A 470 -3.26 2.07 -28.56
N GLU A 471 -2.37 2.87 -27.96
CA GLU A 471 -1.10 2.36 -27.41
C GLU A 471 -1.31 1.43 -26.20
N ALA A 472 -2.34 1.66 -25.38
CA ALA A 472 -2.64 0.82 -24.23
C ALA A 472 -3.16 -0.59 -24.60
N VAL A 473 -3.73 -0.77 -25.79
CA VAL A 473 -4.25 -2.07 -26.27
C VAL A 473 -3.13 -3.00 -26.75
N ASP A 474 -1.98 -2.46 -27.18
CA ASP A 474 -0.85 -3.26 -27.67
C ASP A 474 0.04 -3.85 -26.54
N PHE A 475 -0.23 -3.53 -25.27
CA PHE A 475 0.54 -3.96 -24.09
C PHE A 475 -0.19 -4.95 -23.17
N HIS A 476 -1.33 -5.52 -23.58
CA HIS A 476 -2.11 -6.49 -22.78
C HIS A 476 -2.23 -7.88 -23.42
#